data_AF-A0A962L7Y4-F1
#
_entry.id   AF-A0A962L7Y4-F1
#
_cell.length_a   1.000
_cell.length_b   1.000
_cell.length_c   1.000
_cell.angle_alpha   90.00
_cell.angle_beta   90.00
_cell.angle_gamma   90.00
#
_symmetry.space_group_name_H-M   'P 1'
#
loop_
_entity.id
_entity.type
_entity.pdbx_description
1 polymer ?
#
loop_
_entity_poly.entity_id
_entity_poly.type
_entity_poly.pdbx_seq_one_letter_code
_entity_poly.pdbx_strand_id
1 'polypeptide(L)'
;MTATRFEITAQHDFAEGASFGEHGPYQRIEGRVHFEVDPSDRANQAIVDLEHAINSGDRHVRFSADFSLVTPKEPARGSRKLL
;
A
#
# COMPACT_ATOMS: atom_id res chain seq x y z
N MET A 1 6.47 5.13 -10.66
CA MET A 1 5.59 5.35 -9.50
C MET A 1 6.31 4.91 -8.25
N THR A 2 6.38 5.77 -7.24
CA THR A 2 7.12 5.50 -6.01
C THR A 2 6.20 5.66 -4.81
N ALA A 3 6.18 4.68 -3.90
CA ALA A 3 5.52 4.83 -2.60
C ALA A 3 6.43 5.64 -1.67
N THR A 4 5.95 6.76 -1.15
CA THR A 4 6.75 7.70 -0.36
C THR A 4 6.45 7.62 1.13
N ARG A 5 5.24 7.21 1.52
CA ARG A 5 4.84 7.10 2.93
C ARG A 5 3.72 6.08 3.13
N PHE A 6 3.80 5.36 4.23
CA PHE A 6 2.73 4.50 4.73
C PHE A 6 2.19 5.07 6.04
N GLU A 7 0.88 5.15 6.15
CA GLU A 7 0.16 5.53 7.36
C GLU A 7 -0.71 4.36 7.78
N ILE A 8 -0.43 3.77 8.95
CA ILE A 8 -1.26 2.70 9.50
C ILE A 8 -2.38 3.35 10.32
N THR A 9 -3.63 3.06 9.98
CA THR A 9 -4.81 3.59 10.67
C THR A 9 -5.46 2.56 11.59
N ALA A 10 -5.31 1.26 11.31
CA ALA A 10 -5.82 0.19 12.16
C ALA A 10 -4.97 -1.07 12.09
N GLN A 11 -4.94 -1.82 13.20
CA GLN A 11 -4.43 -3.18 13.28
C GLN A 11 -5.37 -4.00 14.17
N HIS A 12 -5.80 -5.15 13.68
CA HIS A 12 -6.71 -6.03 14.42
C HIS A 12 -6.57 -7.49 13.99
N ASP A 13 -7.17 -8.38 14.79
CA ASP A 13 -7.17 -9.81 14.51
C ASP A 13 -7.95 -10.11 13.23
N PHE A 14 -7.33 -10.85 12.32
CA PHE A 14 -8.01 -11.33 11.14
C PHE A 14 -8.83 -12.58 11.50
N ALA A 15 -10.05 -12.68 10.95
CA ALA A 15 -10.96 -13.81 11.16
C ALA A 15 -11.11 -14.19 12.65
N GLU A 16 -11.33 -13.20 13.52
CA GLU A 16 -11.52 -13.40 14.98
C GLU A 16 -10.35 -14.14 15.66
N GLY A 17 -9.14 -14.05 15.09
CA GLY A 17 -7.95 -14.71 15.62
C GLY A 17 -7.84 -16.19 15.24
N ALA A 18 -8.64 -16.66 14.27
CA ALA A 18 -8.54 -18.00 13.75
C ALA A 18 -7.13 -18.31 13.23
N SER A 19 -6.69 -19.55 13.45
CA SER A 19 -5.40 -20.05 12.99
C SER A 19 -5.52 -20.74 11.63
N PHE A 20 -4.54 -20.50 10.76
CA PHE A 20 -4.52 -21.03 9.40
C PHE A 20 -3.35 -22.02 9.24
N GLY A 21 -3.63 -23.29 9.51
CA GLY A 21 -2.62 -24.36 9.48
C GLY A 21 -1.40 -24.05 10.36
N GLU A 22 -0.22 -24.42 9.88
CA GLU A 22 1.05 -24.22 10.60
C GLU A 22 1.45 -22.75 10.76
N HIS A 23 0.82 -21.85 10.00
CA HIS A 23 1.14 -20.42 10.00
C HIS A 23 0.56 -19.66 11.21
N GLY A 24 -0.39 -20.27 11.93
CA GLY A 24 -1.00 -19.69 13.12
C GLY A 24 -2.01 -18.57 12.80
N PRO A 25 -2.31 -17.70 13.77
CA PRO A 25 -3.26 -16.61 13.59
C PRO A 25 -2.70 -15.46 12.76
N TYR A 26 -3.60 -14.73 12.09
CA TYR A 26 -3.27 -13.61 11.24
C TYR A 26 -3.78 -12.30 11.83
N GLN A 27 -3.20 -11.20 11.38
CA GLN A 27 -3.67 -9.84 11.64
C GLN A 27 -3.99 -9.15 10.33
N ARG A 28 -4.92 -8.21 10.38
CA ARG A 28 -5.23 -7.27 9.32
C ARG A 28 -4.70 -5.89 9.71
N ILE A 29 -3.89 -5.32 8.84
CA ILE A 29 -3.32 -3.97 8.96
C ILE A 29 -3.96 -3.12 7.87
N GLU A 30 -4.56 -2.02 8.25
CA GLU A 30 -5.22 -1.09 7.33
C GLU A 30 -4.58 0.29 7.43
N GLY A 31 -4.66 1.04 6.33
CA GLY A 31 -4.02 2.33 6.28
C GLY A 31 -4.11 3.02 4.93
N ARG A 32 -3.23 4.00 4.73
CA ARG A 32 -3.09 4.77 3.50
C ARG A 32 -1.64 4.77 3.01
N VAL A 33 -1.46 4.58 1.71
CA VAL A 33 -0.17 4.71 1.02
C VAL A 33 -0.19 5.99 0.22
N HIS A 34 0.88 6.77 0.34
CA HIS A 34 1.13 7.98 -0.44
C HIS A 34 2.12 7.68 -1.56
N PHE A 35 1.84 8.21 -2.74
CA PHE A 35 2.59 7.96 -3.96
C PHE A 35 3.01 9.25 -4.64
N GLU A 36 4.11 9.16 -5.38
CA GLU A 36 4.56 10.15 -6.33
C GLU A 36 4.75 9.50 -7.72
N VAL A 37 4.32 10.20 -8.76
CA VAL A 37 4.55 9.81 -10.16
C VAL A 37 5.11 10.97 -10.96
N ASP A 38 6.07 10.67 -11.83
CA ASP A 38 6.54 11.58 -12.85
C ASP A 38 5.55 11.52 -14.03
N PRO A 39 4.84 12.62 -14.37
CA PRO A 39 3.92 12.64 -15.50
C PRO A 39 4.61 12.45 -16.85
N SER A 40 5.92 12.71 -16.95
CA SER A 40 6.69 12.52 -18.18
C SER A 40 7.14 11.07 -18.42
N ASP A 41 7.03 10.20 -17.41
CA ASP A 41 7.34 8.77 -17.54
C ASP A 41 6.42 8.13 -18.60
N ARG A 42 7.01 7.40 -19.55
CA ARG A 42 6.30 6.68 -20.61
C ARG A 42 5.19 5.78 -20.07
N ALA A 43 5.38 5.19 -18.88
CA ALA A 43 4.37 4.34 -18.26
C ALA A 43 3.09 5.09 -17.87
N ASN A 44 3.18 6.42 -17.65
CA ASN A 44 2.08 7.25 -17.17
C ASN A 44 1.42 8.09 -18.28
N GLN A 45 1.96 8.09 -19.50
CA GLN A 45 1.45 8.90 -20.64
C GLN A 45 0.01 8.56 -21.06
N ALA A 46 -0.50 7.38 -20.69
CA ALA A 46 -1.88 7.00 -20.94
C ALA A 46 -2.88 7.64 -19.95
N ILE A 47 -2.41 8.23 -18.86
CA ILE A 47 -3.23 8.89 -17.86
C ILE A 47 -3.52 10.32 -18.35
N VAL A 48 -4.76 10.55 -18.76
CA VAL A 48 -5.22 11.84 -19.28
C VAL A 48 -5.09 12.93 -18.21
N ASP A 49 -4.61 14.11 -18.61
CA ASP A 49 -4.45 15.32 -17.78
C ASP A 49 -3.53 15.15 -16.57
N LEU A 50 -2.69 14.11 -16.53
CA LEU A 50 -1.78 13.88 -15.41
C LEU A 50 -0.79 15.05 -15.25
N GLU A 51 -0.32 15.64 -16.34
CA GLU A 51 0.52 16.82 -16.34
C GLU A 51 -0.16 18.06 -15.74
N HIS A 52 -1.50 18.14 -15.80
CA HIS A 52 -2.28 19.23 -15.21
C HIS A 52 -2.51 19.04 -13.71
N ALA A 53 -2.28 17.84 -13.18
CA ALA A 53 -2.44 17.50 -11.76
C ALA A 53 -1.21 17.83 -10.90
N ILE A 54 -0.14 18.39 -11.48
CA ILE A 54 1.06 18.82 -10.75
C ILE A 54 0.68 19.98 -9.82
N ASN A 55 0.64 19.71 -8.51
CA ASN A 55 0.18 20.66 -7.50
C ASN A 55 1.31 21.14 -6.56
N SER A 56 2.53 20.70 -6.79
CA SER A 56 3.70 21.05 -5.99
C SER A 56 4.80 21.60 -6.89
N GLY A 57 5.69 22.45 -6.34
CA GLY A 57 6.83 23.00 -7.08
C GLY A 57 7.81 21.92 -7.59
N ASP A 58 7.63 20.69 -7.13
CA ASP A 58 8.32 19.49 -7.57
C ASP A 58 7.50 18.87 -8.71
N ARG A 59 8.12 18.55 -9.86
CA ARG A 59 7.47 18.11 -11.11
C ARG A 59 6.75 16.74 -11.04
N HIS A 60 6.28 16.32 -9.87
CA HIS A 60 5.59 15.06 -9.64
C HIS A 60 4.13 15.29 -9.25
N VAL A 61 3.28 14.35 -9.60
CA VAL A 61 1.91 14.28 -9.12
C VAL A 61 1.88 13.42 -7.86
N ARG A 62 1.30 13.97 -6.78
CA ARG A 62 1.09 13.29 -5.51
C ARG A 62 -0.34 12.80 -5.40
N PHE A 63 -0.51 11.55 -4.98
CA PHE A 63 -1.82 10.99 -4.67
C PHE A 63 -1.70 9.93 -3.57
N SER A 64 -2.84 9.45 -3.07
CA SER A 64 -2.86 8.42 -2.04
C SER A 64 -3.96 7.39 -2.31
N ALA A 65 -3.80 6.19 -1.77
CA ALA A 65 -4.80 5.12 -1.82
C ALA A 65 -4.85 4.40 -0.47
N ASP A 66 -6.04 3.92 -0.11
CA ASP A 66 -6.19 3.06 1.06
C ASP A 66 -5.61 1.66 0.78
N PHE A 67 -5.06 1.00 1.81
CA PHE A 67 -4.54 -0.36 1.73
C PHE A 67 -5.04 -1.22 2.89
N SER A 68 -5.09 -2.53 2.64
CA SER A 68 -5.34 -3.56 3.64
C SER A 68 -4.38 -4.71 3.41
N LEU A 69 -3.62 -5.10 4.43
CA LEU A 69 -2.67 -6.19 4.42
C LEU A 69 -3.10 -7.26 5.43
N VAL A 70 -3.21 -8.51 4.97
CA VAL A 70 -3.41 -9.68 5.84
C VAL A 70 -2.10 -10.44 5.93
N THR A 71 -1.56 -10.58 7.13
CA THR A 71 -0.24 -11.19 7.37
C THR A 71 -0.27 -12.04 8.64
N PRO A 72 0.55 -13.10 8.76
CA PRO A 72 0.66 -13.84 10.01
C PRO A 72 1.06 -12.91 11.16
N LYS A 73 0.53 -13.18 12.35
CA LYS A 73 0.99 -12.49 13.57
C LYS A 73 2.44 -12.82 13.91
N GLU A 74 2.92 -14.00 13.50
CA GLU A 74 4.33 -14.40 13.57
C GLU A 74 4.97 -14.26 12.18
N PRO A 75 5.70 -13.16 11.90
CA PRO A 75 6.23 -12.89 10.57
C PRO A 75 7.14 -13.99 10.02
N ALA A 76 7.85 -14.71 10.90
CA ALA A 76 8.71 -15.83 10.52
C ALA A 76 7.94 -17.00 9.86
N ARG A 77 6.62 -17.08 10.12
CA ARG A 77 5.73 -18.09 9.52
C ARG A 77 5.10 -17.62 8.22
N GLY A 78 5.34 -16.39 7.75
CA GLY A 78 4.81 -15.92 6.48
C GLY A 78 5.56 -16.46 5.26
N SER A 79 4.91 -16.42 4.11
CA SER A 79 5.52 -16.75 2.81
C SER A 79 6.54 -15.71 2.34
N ARG A 80 6.75 -14.63 3.12
CA ARG A 80 7.58 -13.45 2.80
C ARG A 80 7.19 -12.77 1.48
N LYS A 81 5.93 -12.94 1.08
CA LYS A 81 5.30 -12.24 -0.04
C LYS A 81 4.24 -11.31 0.49
N LEU A 82 4.05 -10.18 -0.17
CA LEU A 82 2.85 -9.38 -0.02
C LEU A 82 1.76 -10.02 -0.89
N LEU A 83 0.56 -10.18 -0.34
CA LEU A 83 -0.66 -10.54 -1.06
C LEU A 83 -1.71 -9.48 -0.78
#